data_AF-A0A8R7QG45-F1
#
_entry.id   AF-A0A8R7QG45-F1
#
_cell.length_a   1.000
_cell.length_b   1.000
_cell.length_c   1.000
_cell.angle_alpha   90.00
_cell.angle_beta   90.00
_cell.angle_gamma   90.00
#
_symmetry.space_group_name_H-M   'P 1'
#
loop_
_entity.id
_entity.type
_entity.pdbx_description
1 polymer ?
#
loop_
_entity_poly.entity_id
_entity_poly.type
_entity_poly.pdbx_seq_one_letter_code
_entity_poly.pdbx_strand_id
1 'polypeptide(L)'
;VGNPYLDDYKNGEGNLEFLWSHGVISDEIWAGIRANSTFTPKDDCQCYVAAHASQRGNIDRYNIYAPICLSERDGTYHSSSYLAGYDPCMDNYVDAYLNNGEVQEARHARTNTSWSGCE
;
A
#
# COMPACT_ATOMS: atom_id res chain seq x y z
N VAL A 1 10.64 14.77 -8.41
CA VAL A 1 10.02 13.43 -8.36
C VAL A 1 9.40 13.27 -6.97
N GLY A 2 8.09 12.99 -6.88
CA GLY A 2 7.40 12.84 -5.59
C GLY A 2 7.39 11.37 -5.16
N ASN A 3 7.80 11.09 -3.92
CA ASN A 3 7.86 9.77 -3.28
C ASN A 3 8.30 8.62 -4.22
N PRO A 4 9.42 8.75 -4.95
CA PRO A 4 9.83 7.73 -5.91
C PRO A 4 10.34 6.46 -5.25
N TYR A 5 10.24 5.40 -6.03
CA TYR A 5 11.06 4.22 -5.89
C TYR A 5 12.30 4.38 -6.78
N LEU A 6 13.48 4.41 -6.17
CA LEU A 6 14.75 4.75 -6.84
C LEU A 6 15.78 3.63 -6.78
N ASP A 7 15.78 2.86 -5.69
CA ASP A 7 16.75 1.81 -5.44
C ASP A 7 16.12 0.77 -4.50
N ASP A 8 16.02 -0.48 -4.98
CA ASP A 8 15.33 -1.56 -4.27
C ASP A 8 15.80 -1.73 -2.83
N TYR A 9 17.13 -1.68 -2.64
CA TYR A 9 17.77 -1.96 -1.37
C TYR A 9 17.60 -0.80 -0.39
N LYS A 10 17.79 0.44 -0.85
CA LYS A 10 17.61 1.63 -0.03
C LYS A 10 16.15 1.93 0.27
N ASN A 11 15.25 1.66 -0.68
CA ASN A 11 13.82 1.73 -0.43
C ASN A 11 13.37 0.65 0.57
N GLY A 12 13.90 -0.57 0.48
CA GLY A 12 13.62 -1.66 1.44
C GLY A 12 14.15 -1.39 2.85
N GLU A 13 15.42 -0.97 2.96
CA GLU A 13 16.05 -0.58 4.23
C GLU A 13 15.27 0.55 4.92
N GLY A 14 15.01 1.62 4.18
CA GLY A 14 14.28 2.79 4.70
C GLY A 14 12.84 2.46 5.08
N ASN A 15 12.15 1.57 4.36
CA ASN A 15 10.79 1.15 4.71
C ASN A 15 10.75 0.44 6.08
N LEU A 16 11.64 -0.52 6.31
CA LEU A 16 11.66 -1.27 7.58
C LEU A 16 12.11 -0.41 8.75
N GLU A 17 13.10 0.46 8.55
CA GLU A 17 13.52 1.43 9.56
C GLU A 17 12.39 2.42 9.90
N PHE A 18 11.63 2.87 8.90
CA PHE A 18 10.45 3.72 9.10
C PHE A 18 9.40 3.01 9.95
N LEU A 19 9.04 1.77 9.60
CA LEU A 19 8.06 0.99 10.37
C LEU A 19 8.50 0.78 11.82
N TRP A 20 9.79 0.57 12.08
CA TRP A 20 10.31 0.41 13.44
C TRP A 20 10.25 1.73 14.22
N SER A 21 10.81 2.80 13.65
CA SER A 21 10.85 4.11 14.30
C SER A 21 9.47 4.73 14.52
N HIS A 22 8.44 4.23 13.84
CA HIS A 22 7.04 4.67 13.97
C HIS A 22 6.18 3.68 14.77
N GLY A 23 6.80 2.68 15.42
CA GLY A 23 6.13 1.78 16.36
C GLY A 23 5.26 0.71 15.71
N VAL A 24 5.39 0.47 14.41
CA VAL A 24 4.67 -0.59 13.69
C VAL A 24 5.31 -1.95 13.92
N ILE A 25 6.64 -2.01 14.06
CA ILE A 25 7.39 -3.25 14.33
C ILE A 25 8.19 -3.14 15.62
N SER A 26 8.32 -4.25 16.35
CA SER A 26 9.00 -4.28 17.65
C SER A 26 10.53 -4.24 17.53
N ASP A 27 11.20 -3.88 18.63
CA ASP A 27 12.66 -3.92 18.73
C ASP A 27 13.23 -5.32 18.46
N GLU A 28 12.51 -6.38 18.84
CA GLU A 28 12.90 -7.77 18.56
C GLU A 28 12.92 -8.06 17.06
N ILE A 29 11.86 -7.66 16.34
CA ILE A 29 11.78 -7.84 14.89
C ILE A 29 12.87 -7.01 14.21
N TRP A 30 13.05 -5.76 14.62
CA TRP A 30 14.09 -4.90 14.06
C TRP A 30 15.50 -5.44 14.31
N ALA A 31 15.80 -5.92 15.51
CA ALA A 31 17.07 -6.57 15.82
C ALA A 31 17.30 -7.81 14.95
N GLY A 32 16.25 -8.61 14.71
CA GLY A 32 16.30 -9.77 13.81
C GLY A 32 16.59 -9.38 12.35
N ILE A 33 15.98 -8.31 11.85
CA ILE A 33 16.27 -7.75 10.52
C ILE A 33 17.74 -7.30 10.48
N ARG A 34 18.18 -6.49 11.44
CA ARG A 34 19.54 -5.95 11.48
C ARG A 34 20.64 -7.01 11.61
N ALA A 35 20.33 -8.17 12.20
CA ALA A 35 21.25 -9.28 12.32
C ALA A 35 21.38 -10.12 11.03
N ASN A 36 20.36 -10.14 10.18
CA ASN A 36 20.26 -11.04 9.02
C ASN A 36 20.22 -10.31 7.67
N SER A 37 20.18 -8.97 7.67
CA SER A 37 19.99 -8.15 6.48
C SER A 37 21.08 -7.09 6.33
N THR A 38 21.73 -7.10 5.18
CA THR A 38 22.72 -6.13 4.68
C THR A 38 22.12 -5.20 3.64
N PHE A 39 20.89 -5.47 3.16
CA PHE A 39 20.21 -4.71 2.11
C PHE A 39 21.11 -4.61 0.87
N THR A 40 21.51 -5.78 0.36
CA THR A 40 22.27 -5.90 -0.88
C THR A 40 21.77 -7.12 -1.66
N PRO A 41 22.16 -7.30 -2.94
CA PRO A 41 21.71 -8.47 -3.71
C PRO A 41 22.07 -9.84 -3.11
N LYS A 42 22.92 -9.88 -2.08
CA LYS A 42 23.39 -11.12 -1.45
C LYS A 42 22.36 -11.76 -0.52
N ASP A 43 21.39 -10.99 -0.02
CA ASP A 43 20.47 -11.44 1.02
C ASP A 43 19.00 -11.09 0.74
N ASP A 44 18.65 -10.85 -0.52
CA ASP A 44 17.29 -10.54 -0.98
C ASP A 44 16.22 -11.44 -0.33
N CYS A 45 16.43 -12.76 -0.36
CA CYS A 45 15.46 -13.72 0.18
C CYS A 45 15.34 -13.67 1.72
N GLN A 46 16.47 -13.49 2.43
CA GLN A 46 16.47 -13.48 3.90
C GLN A 46 15.86 -12.20 4.46
N CYS A 47 16.17 -11.05 3.84
CA CYS A 47 15.59 -9.76 4.19
C CYS A 47 14.08 -9.75 3.94
N TYR A 48 13.65 -10.27 2.79
CA TYR A 48 12.24 -10.27 2.39
C TYR A 48 11.37 -11.08 3.35
N VAL A 49 11.79 -12.27 3.77
CA VAL A 49 11.00 -13.11 4.69
C VAL A 49 10.86 -12.48 6.08
N ALA A 50 11.94 -11.92 6.62
CA ALA A 50 11.93 -11.24 7.91
C ALA A 50 11.06 -9.97 7.88
N ALA A 51 11.13 -9.21 6.78
CA ALA A 51 10.31 -8.03 6.51
C ALA A 51 8.81 -8.36 6.36
N HIS A 52 8.45 -9.43 5.66
CA HIS A 52 7.05 -9.79 5.42
C HIS A 52 6.32 -10.27 6.67
N ALA A 53 7.03 -10.87 7.62
CA ALA A 53 6.45 -11.23 8.91
C ALA A 53 5.89 -10.00 9.65
N SER A 54 6.46 -8.81 9.41
CA SER A 54 6.13 -7.58 10.11
C SER A 54 4.99 -6.78 9.47
N GLN A 55 4.48 -7.20 8.31
CA GLN A 55 3.48 -6.47 7.52
C GLN A 55 2.04 -7.03 7.64
N ARG A 56 1.77 -7.87 8.64
CA ARG A 56 0.45 -8.55 8.79
C ARG A 56 -0.67 -7.68 9.38
N GLY A 57 -0.41 -6.40 9.63
CA GLY A 57 -1.43 -5.47 10.16
C GLY A 57 -2.40 -5.00 9.08
N ASN A 58 -3.63 -4.68 9.48
CA ASN A 58 -4.58 -3.96 8.62
C ASN A 58 -4.23 -2.46 8.62
N ILE A 59 -3.12 -2.12 7.95
CA ILE A 59 -2.51 -0.79 7.89
C ILE A 59 -2.37 -0.39 6.42
N ASP A 60 -2.59 0.89 6.12
CA ASP A 60 -2.31 1.44 4.79
C ASP A 60 -0.80 1.66 4.61
N ARG A 61 -0.20 0.96 3.64
CA ARG A 61 1.23 1.04 3.34
C ARG A 61 1.68 2.39 2.77
N TYR A 62 0.77 3.18 2.22
CA TYR A 62 1.04 4.50 1.67
C TYR A 62 0.93 5.60 2.73
N ASN A 63 0.17 5.36 3.80
CA ASN A 63 0.04 6.26 4.93
C ASN A 63 -0.33 5.48 6.20
N ILE A 64 0.65 5.16 7.04
CA ILE A 64 0.44 4.34 8.26
C ILE A 64 -0.48 4.98 9.31
N TYR A 65 -0.80 6.26 9.16
CA TYR A 65 -1.72 7.01 10.02
C TYR A 65 -3.11 7.19 9.40
N ALA A 66 -3.31 6.74 8.15
CA ALA A 66 -4.58 6.84 7.49
C ALA A 66 -5.61 5.85 8.05
N PRO A 67 -6.91 6.18 7.94
CA PRO A 67 -7.94 5.16 8.04
C PRO A 67 -7.75 4.09 6.96
N ILE A 68 -8.40 2.97 7.18
CA ILE A 68 -8.46 1.84 6.24
C ILE A 68 -9.87 1.68 5.72
N CYS A 69 -10.01 1.10 4.54
CA CYS A 69 -11.32 0.77 4.00
C CYS A 69 -11.82 -0.55 4.60
N LEU A 70 -12.95 -0.48 5.27
CA LEU A 70 -13.63 -1.64 5.86
C LEU A 70 -14.74 -2.10 4.93
N SER A 71 -14.81 -3.41 4.70
CA SER A 71 -15.88 -4.06 3.94
C SER A 71 -16.93 -4.60 4.89
N GLU A 72 -18.19 -4.25 4.62
CA GLU A 72 -19.35 -4.71 5.38
C GLU A 72 -20.03 -5.91 4.70
N ARG A 73 -20.83 -6.65 5.48
CA ARG A 73 -21.51 -7.86 4.98
C ARG A 73 -22.55 -7.58 3.89
N ASP A 74 -23.05 -6.36 3.80
CA ASP A 74 -24.01 -5.91 2.79
C ASP A 74 -23.34 -5.49 1.47
N GLY A 75 -22.00 -5.62 1.37
CA GLY A 75 -21.22 -5.23 0.20
C GLY A 75 -20.86 -3.75 0.16
N THR A 76 -21.17 -2.99 1.21
CA THR A 76 -20.75 -1.58 1.31
C THR A 76 -19.32 -1.46 1.85
N TYR A 77 -18.70 -0.32 1.55
CA TYR A 77 -17.37 0.03 1.99
C TYR A 77 -17.43 1.34 2.77
N HIS A 78 -16.73 1.41 3.89
CA HIS A 78 -16.63 2.65 4.67
C HIS A 78 -15.23 2.81 5.27
N SER A 79 -14.85 4.07 5.47
CA SER A 79 -13.59 4.43 6.12
C SER A 79 -13.65 4.12 7.61
N SER A 80 -12.61 3.49 8.16
CA SER A 80 -12.54 3.19 9.61
C SER A 80 -12.50 4.42 10.50
N SER A 81 -12.05 5.56 9.96
CA SER A 81 -12.08 6.87 10.64
C SER A 81 -12.06 8.00 9.60
N TYR A 82 -12.14 9.25 10.04
CA TYR A 82 -12.08 10.41 9.17
C TYR A 82 -10.67 11.01 9.15
N LEU A 83 -10.11 11.20 7.95
CA LEU A 83 -8.90 11.97 7.71
C LEU A 83 -9.19 12.96 6.57
N ALA A 84 -9.03 14.25 6.83
CA ALA A 84 -9.38 15.28 5.86
C ALA A 84 -8.54 15.14 4.57
N GLY A 85 -9.23 15.04 3.43
CA GLY A 85 -8.59 14.88 2.12
C GLY A 85 -8.06 13.48 1.82
N TYR A 86 -8.37 12.48 2.66
CA TYR A 86 -8.00 11.09 2.43
C TYR A 86 -9.24 10.18 2.49
N ASP A 87 -9.43 9.38 1.46
CA ASP A 87 -10.51 8.40 1.38
C ASP A 87 -9.91 7.03 1.04
N PRO A 88 -9.79 6.12 2.02
CA PRO A 88 -9.16 4.81 1.79
C PRO A 88 -10.03 3.89 0.92
N CYS A 89 -11.30 4.23 0.70
CA CYS A 89 -12.23 3.45 -0.10
C CYS A 89 -12.34 3.97 -1.54
N MET A 90 -11.52 4.95 -1.94
CA MET A 90 -11.70 5.66 -3.21
C MET A 90 -11.64 4.75 -4.43
N ASP A 91 -10.78 3.73 -4.40
CA ASP A 91 -10.57 2.83 -5.53
C ASP A 91 -11.87 2.15 -5.96
N ASN A 92 -12.78 1.86 -5.02
CA ASN A 92 -14.05 1.19 -5.31
C ASN A 92 -14.97 2.02 -6.22
N TYR A 93 -15.15 3.32 -5.93
CA TYR A 93 -16.03 4.16 -6.76
C TYR A 93 -15.30 4.77 -7.96
N VAL A 94 -13.98 4.95 -7.89
CA VAL A 94 -13.18 5.39 -9.04
C VAL A 94 -13.21 4.33 -10.13
N ASP A 95 -13.04 3.06 -9.78
CA ASP A 95 -13.13 1.93 -10.71
C ASP A 95 -14.52 1.87 -11.38
N ALA A 96 -15.59 1.93 -10.58
CA ALA A 96 -16.96 1.93 -11.09
C ALA A 96 -17.26 3.13 -12.01
N TYR A 97 -16.75 4.32 -11.65
CA TYR A 97 -16.93 5.53 -12.44
C TYR A 97 -16.20 5.45 -13.78
N LEU A 98 -14.94 5.01 -13.81
CA LEU A 98 -14.15 4.90 -15.04
C LEU A 98 -14.62 3.78 -15.97
N ASN A 99 -15.28 2.75 -15.42
CA ASN A 99 -15.90 1.67 -16.19
C ASN A 99 -17.34 1.97 -16.65
N ASN A 100 -17.89 3.16 -16.35
CA ASN A 100 -19.18 3.58 -16.89
C ASN A 100 -19.06 3.95 -18.38
N GLY A 101 -19.94 3.39 -19.23
CA GLY A 101 -19.92 3.61 -20.68
C GLY A 101 -20.06 5.07 -21.11
N GLU A 102 -20.89 5.86 -20.41
CA GLU A 102 -21.05 7.30 -20.68
C GLU A 102 -19.78 8.09 -20.30
N VAL A 103 -19.11 7.69 -19.20
CA VAL A 103 -17.83 8.30 -18.80
C VAL A 103 -16.73 7.97 -19.80
N GLN A 104 -16.70 6.74 -20.31
CA GLN A 104 -15.76 6.33 -21.35
C GLN A 104 -15.99 7.11 -22.65
N GLU A 105 -17.24 7.25 -23.08
CA GLU A 105 -17.61 8.04 -24.25
C GLU A 105 -17.22 9.52 -24.09
N ALA A 106 -17.52 10.12 -22.93
CA ALA A 106 -17.15 11.51 -22.62
C ALA A 106 -15.63 11.73 -22.58
N ARG A 107 -14.84 10.69 -22.30
CA ARG A 107 -13.37 10.70 -22.33
C ARG A 107 -12.79 10.28 -23.69
N HIS A 108 -13.63 10.08 -24.71
CA HIS A 108 -13.24 9.60 -26.04
C HIS A 108 -12.53 8.24 -26.02
N ALA A 109 -12.83 7.40 -25.04
CA ALA A 109 -12.39 6.02 -24.96
C ALA A 109 -13.37 5.09 -25.72
N ARG A 110 -12.91 3.88 -26.05
CA ARG A 110 -13.82 2.84 -26.56
C ARG A 110 -14.75 2.39 -25.44
N THR A 111 -16.06 2.42 -25.69
CA THR A 111 -17.06 1.98 -24.71
C THR A 111 -16.95 0.47 -24.45
N ASN A 112 -17.32 0.06 -23.23
CA ASN A 112 -17.22 -1.32 -22.73
C ASN A 112 -15.76 -1.85 -22.67
N THR A 113 -14.78 -0.95 -22.54
CA THR A 113 -13.41 -1.35 -22.21
C THR A 113 -13.31 -1.56 -20.70
N SER A 114 -12.69 -2.64 -20.24
CA SER A 114 -12.41 -2.83 -18.82
C SER A 114 -11.18 -2.01 -18.43
N TRP A 115 -11.33 -1.09 -17.48
CA TRP A 115 -10.25 -0.26 -16.94
C TRP A 115 -9.92 -0.73 -15.52
N SER A 116 -8.64 -0.66 -15.14
CA SER A 116 -8.16 -0.92 -13.78
C SER A 116 -7.14 0.15 -13.36
N GLY A 117 -6.92 0.32 -12.05
CA GLY A 117 -5.97 1.31 -11.53
C GLY A 117 -4.51 1.01 -11.87
N CYS A 118 -4.14 -0.27 -11.90
CA CYS A 118 -2.83 -0.79 -12.31
C CYS A 118 -3.04 -2.07 -13.15
N GLU A 119 -2.09 -2.38 -14.04
CA GLU A 119 -2.00 -3.65 -14.79
C GLU A 119 -0.82 -4.50 -14.30
#